data_AF-A0A159YYF4-F1
#
_entry.id   AF-A0A159YYF4-F1
#
_cell.length_a   1.000
_cell.length_b   1.000
_cell.length_c   1.000
_cell.angle_alpha   90.00
_cell.angle_beta   90.00
_cell.angle_gamma   90.00
#
_symmetry.space_group_name_H-M   'P 1'
#
loop_
_entity.id
_entity.type
_entity.pdbx_description
1 polymer ?
#
loop_
_entity_poly.entity_id
_entity_poly.type
_entity_poly.pdbx_seq_one_letter_code
_entity_poly.pdbx_strand_id
1 'polypeptide(L)'
;MLFGLPGIAAYKAINTLDSMIGHRTPRHEAFGWASARLDDGVNLLPARLTGLLFALVSGRPVAALRCMWRDAGRHRSPNAGWPEAAMAGALGIRLSGPRIYDDRVSDEPWLNGEAPDPAPADLRRALGLYRRAMGALLLGLTAAAAVWQG
;
A
#
# COMPACT_ATOMS: atom_id res chain seq x y z
N MET A 1 -23.97 -12.32 -11.76
CA MET A 1 -23.08 -11.32 -12.40
C MET A 1 -21.83 -11.19 -11.54
N LEU A 2 -20.64 -11.39 -12.12
CA LEU A 2 -19.55 -12.19 -11.53
C LEU A 2 -18.41 -11.37 -10.88
N PHE A 3 -18.72 -10.36 -10.06
CA PHE A 3 -17.80 -9.79 -9.07
C PHE A 3 -18.57 -9.19 -7.88
N GLY A 4 -19.27 -10.02 -7.10
CA GLY A 4 -20.11 -9.57 -5.97
C GLY A 4 -19.37 -8.84 -4.84
N LEU A 5 -19.88 -8.96 -3.61
CA LEU A 5 -19.43 -8.29 -2.38
C LEU A 5 -17.88 -8.12 -2.18
N PRO A 6 -17.00 -9.06 -2.57
CA PRO A 6 -15.54 -8.89 -2.40
C PRO A 6 -14.92 -7.80 -3.28
N GLY A 7 -15.44 -7.56 -4.49
CA GLY A 7 -14.94 -6.52 -5.39
C GLY A 7 -15.26 -5.12 -4.85
N ILE A 8 -16.42 -4.98 -4.22
CA ILE A 8 -16.85 -3.76 -3.51
C ILE A 8 -16.03 -3.57 -2.24
N ALA A 9 -15.70 -4.62 -1.50
CA ALA A 9 -14.83 -4.52 -0.32
C ALA A 9 -13.39 -4.13 -0.68
N ALA A 10 -12.84 -4.65 -1.78
CA ALA A 10 -11.53 -4.24 -2.28
C ALA A 10 -11.53 -2.79 -2.80
N TYR A 11 -12.56 -2.42 -3.57
CA TYR A 11 -12.77 -1.02 -3.99
C TYR A 11 -12.94 -0.10 -2.77
N LYS A 12 -13.67 -0.53 -1.74
CA LYS A 12 -13.89 0.26 -0.52
C LYS A 12 -12.66 0.30 0.38
N ALA A 13 -11.84 -0.74 0.45
CA ALA A 13 -10.56 -0.72 1.16
C ALA A 13 -9.56 0.21 0.45
N ILE A 14 -9.51 0.17 -0.89
CA ILE A 14 -8.73 1.12 -1.70
C ILE A 14 -9.26 2.53 -1.47
N ASN A 15 -10.58 2.75 -1.52
CA ASN A 15 -11.18 4.06 -1.26
C ASN A 15 -11.07 4.50 0.22
N THR A 16 -10.98 3.60 1.19
CA THR A 16 -10.76 3.94 2.61
C THR A 16 -9.30 4.32 2.84
N LEU A 17 -8.36 3.60 2.24
CA LEU A 17 -6.95 3.99 2.21
C LEU A 17 -6.79 5.34 1.50
N ASP A 18 -7.44 5.55 0.36
CA ASP A 18 -7.38 6.80 -0.42
C ASP A 18 -8.08 7.98 0.30
N SER A 19 -9.21 7.73 0.96
CA SER A 19 -9.93 8.76 1.73
C SER A 19 -9.23 9.12 3.04
N MET A 20 -8.48 8.19 3.65
CA MET A 20 -7.62 8.49 4.80
C MET A 20 -6.34 9.24 4.37
N ILE A 21 -5.81 8.92 3.18
CA ILE A 21 -4.58 9.53 2.64
C ILE A 21 -4.84 10.88 1.94
N GLY A 22 -6.09 11.21 1.60
CA GLY A 22 -6.41 12.32 0.71
C GLY A 22 -7.67 13.10 1.08
N HIS A 23 -7.60 13.97 2.08
CA HIS A 23 -8.51 15.13 2.15
C HIS A 23 -7.75 16.42 1.87
N ARG A 24 -7.45 16.62 0.58
CA ARG A 24 -7.25 17.96 0.01
C ARG A 24 -8.63 18.51 -0.40
N THR A 25 -9.32 19.15 0.53
CA THR A 25 -10.47 19.99 0.18
C THR A 25 -9.94 21.40 -0.13
N PRO A 26 -10.22 22.00 -1.30
CA PRO A 26 -9.71 23.32 -1.71
C PRO A 26 -10.08 24.50 -0.81
N ARG A 27 -10.79 24.28 0.31
CA ARG A 27 -11.40 25.32 1.14
C ARG A 27 -10.67 25.57 2.48
N HIS A 28 -9.62 24.82 2.79
CA HIS A 28 -8.90 24.93 4.08
C HIS A 28 -7.37 24.70 3.96
N GLU A 29 -6.67 25.30 2.99
CA GLU A 29 -5.25 25.03 2.72
C GLU A 29 -4.31 25.15 3.94
N ALA A 30 -4.54 26.11 4.85
CA ALA A 30 -3.67 26.30 6.02
C ALA A 30 -3.92 25.30 7.16
N PHE A 31 -5.18 24.92 7.41
CA PHE A 31 -5.54 23.93 8.44
C PHE A 31 -5.37 22.49 7.94
N GLY A 32 -5.67 22.24 6.66
CA GLY A 32 -5.50 20.93 6.01
C GLY A 32 -4.05 20.50 5.91
N TRP A 33 -3.10 21.44 5.78
CA TRP A 33 -1.66 21.13 5.75
C TRP A 33 -1.11 20.64 7.10
N ALA A 34 -1.57 21.23 8.21
CA ALA A 34 -1.18 20.80 9.56
C ALA A 34 -1.78 19.44 9.91
N SER A 35 -3.05 19.21 9.57
CA SER A 35 -3.70 17.90 9.73
C SER A 35 -3.09 16.83 8.82
N ALA A 36 -2.72 17.16 7.58
CA ALA A 36 -2.03 16.23 6.68
C ALA A 36 -0.64 15.82 7.19
N ARG A 37 0.12 16.74 7.81
CA ARG A 37 1.42 16.40 8.44
C ARG A 37 1.27 15.56 9.70
N LEU A 38 0.22 15.78 10.49
CA LEU A 38 -0.08 14.96 11.66
C LEU A 38 -0.55 13.56 11.27
N ASP A 39 -1.45 13.46 10.29
CA ASP A 39 -1.92 12.19 9.73
C ASP A 39 -0.77 11.41 9.08
N ASP A 40 0.10 12.11 8.34
CA ASP A 40 1.29 11.49 7.79
C ASP A 40 2.17 10.92 8.91
N GLY A 41 2.33 11.63 10.03
CA GLY A 41 3.06 11.17 11.21
C GLY A 41 2.47 9.91 11.85
N VAL A 42 1.15 9.86 12.01
CA VAL A 42 0.43 8.69 12.54
C VAL A 42 0.59 7.48 11.62
N ASN A 43 0.59 7.70 10.30
CA ASN A 43 0.68 6.64 9.30
C ASN A 43 2.11 6.17 9.00
N LEU A 44 3.15 6.82 9.56
CA LEU A 44 4.55 6.40 9.40
C LEU A 44 4.79 4.96 9.85
N LEU A 45 4.29 4.61 11.03
CA LEU A 45 4.46 3.29 11.61
C LEU A 45 3.54 2.25 10.93
N PRO A 46 2.22 2.47 10.80
CA PRO A 46 1.32 1.56 10.08
C PRO A 46 1.78 1.24 8.65
N ALA A 47 2.27 2.23 7.90
CA ALA A 47 2.74 2.01 6.54
C ALA A 47 3.96 1.07 6.48
N ARG A 48 4.93 1.27 7.38
CA ARG A 48 6.10 0.40 7.50
C ARG A 48 5.74 -1.01 7.93
N LEU A 49 4.86 -1.15 8.93
CA LEU A 49 4.38 -2.45 9.38
C LEU A 49 3.62 -3.18 8.28
N THR A 50 2.82 -2.47 7.47
CA THR A 50 2.13 -3.05 6.31
C THR A 50 3.13 -3.56 5.27
N GLY A 51 4.15 -2.77 4.94
CA GLY A 51 5.21 -3.20 4.03
C GLY A 51 6.00 -4.41 4.55
N LEU A 52 6.33 -4.43 5.84
CA LEU A 52 6.97 -5.58 6.50
C LEU A 52 6.08 -6.83 6.45
N LEU A 53 4.78 -6.68 6.73
CA LEU A 53 3.81 -7.77 6.67
C LEU A 53 3.72 -8.35 5.27
N PHE A 54 3.62 -7.51 4.23
CA PHE A 54 3.67 -7.96 2.84
C PHE A 54 4.96 -8.71 2.53
N ALA A 55 6.11 -8.21 2.98
CA ALA A 55 7.37 -8.91 2.78
C ALA A 55 7.35 -10.30 3.44
N LEU A 56 6.91 -10.41 4.69
CA LEU A 56 6.86 -11.67 5.44
C LEU A 56 5.95 -12.71 4.78
N VAL A 57 4.76 -12.32 4.31
CA VAL A 57 3.79 -13.25 3.73
C VAL A 57 3.94 -13.45 2.21
N SER A 58 4.92 -12.80 1.57
CA SER A 58 5.12 -12.83 0.11
C SER A 58 5.70 -14.14 -0.42
N GLY A 59 6.48 -14.86 0.39
CA GLY A 59 7.37 -15.93 -0.10
C GLY A 59 8.64 -15.41 -0.80
N ARG A 60 8.82 -14.09 -0.92
CA ARG A 60 10.04 -13.43 -1.43
C ARG A 60 10.46 -12.26 -0.52
N PRO A 61 10.62 -12.49 0.79
CA PRO A 61 10.79 -11.40 1.78
C PRO A 61 12.00 -10.51 1.48
N VAL A 62 13.14 -11.09 1.06
CA VAL A 62 14.35 -10.32 0.76
C VAL A 62 14.13 -9.36 -0.42
N ALA A 63 13.45 -9.80 -1.48
CA ALA A 63 13.16 -8.96 -2.64
C ALA A 63 12.18 -7.83 -2.29
N ALA A 64 11.11 -8.17 -1.54
CA ALA A 64 10.13 -7.20 -1.06
C ALA A 64 10.77 -6.14 -0.15
N LEU A 65 11.56 -6.55 0.86
CA LEU A 65 12.25 -5.63 1.76
C LEU A 65 13.27 -4.77 1.01
N ARG A 66 14.09 -5.36 0.14
CA ARG A 66 15.09 -4.61 -0.63
C ARG A 66 14.42 -3.53 -1.48
N CYS A 67 13.34 -3.87 -2.18
CA CYS A 67 12.57 -2.91 -2.96
C CYS A 67 11.94 -1.83 -2.07
N MET A 68 11.33 -2.23 -0.96
CA MET A 68 10.75 -1.32 0.02
C MET A 68 11.76 -0.28 0.50
N TRP A 69 12.92 -0.72 0.98
CA TRP A 69 13.96 0.19 1.48
C TRP A 69 14.55 1.09 0.38
N ARG A 70 14.72 0.58 -0.84
CA ARG A 70 15.31 1.33 -1.96
C ARG A 70 14.37 2.39 -2.53
N ASP A 71 13.08 2.06 -2.65
CA ASP A 71 12.15 2.82 -3.50
C ASP A 71 11.05 3.54 -2.72
N ALA A 72 10.72 3.17 -1.48
CA ALA A 72 9.59 3.75 -0.75
C ALA A 72 9.67 5.28 -0.61
N GLY A 73 10.86 5.83 -0.43
CA GLY A 73 11.08 7.28 -0.32
C GLY A 73 10.95 8.06 -1.63
N ARG A 74 10.85 7.37 -2.77
CA ARG A 74 10.63 7.99 -4.09
C ARG A 74 9.15 8.33 -4.30
N HIS A 75 8.26 7.60 -3.64
CA HIS A 75 6.83 7.79 -3.77
C HIS A 75 6.40 9.17 -3.26
N ARG A 76 5.43 9.81 -3.92
CA ARG A 76 4.94 11.15 -3.57
C ARG A 76 4.42 11.24 -2.14
N SER A 77 3.73 10.19 -1.70
CA SER A 77 3.29 10.04 -0.30
C SER A 77 4.38 9.35 0.52
N PRO A 78 4.81 9.95 1.65
CA PRO A 78 5.84 9.39 2.54
C PRO A 78 5.42 8.07 3.20
N ASN A 79 4.12 7.77 3.20
CA ASN A 79 3.54 6.59 3.80
C ASN A 79 3.21 5.52 2.76
N ALA A 80 2.51 5.89 1.69
CA ALA A 80 2.06 4.90 0.70
C ALA A 80 3.22 4.18 -0.02
N GLY A 81 4.38 4.82 -0.14
CA GLY A 81 5.55 4.21 -0.78
C GLY A 81 6.06 2.93 -0.12
N TRP A 82 5.91 2.78 1.20
CA TRP A 82 6.38 1.61 1.94
C TRP A 82 5.64 0.32 1.55
N PRO A 83 4.31 0.23 1.71
CA PRO A 83 3.56 -0.96 1.31
C PRO A 83 3.58 -1.17 -0.21
N GLU A 84 3.57 -0.11 -1.02
CA GLU A 84 3.57 -0.25 -2.48
C GLU A 84 4.90 -0.78 -3.03
N ALA A 85 6.04 -0.28 -2.53
CA ALA A 85 7.35 -0.80 -2.91
C ALA A 85 7.58 -2.24 -2.41
N ALA A 86 7.07 -2.58 -1.22
CA ALA A 86 7.07 -3.97 -0.75
C ALA A 86 6.26 -4.89 -1.66
N MET A 87 5.07 -4.46 -2.10
CA MET A 87 4.23 -5.19 -3.05
C MET A 87 4.91 -5.36 -4.41
N ALA A 88 5.51 -4.29 -4.94
CA ALA A 88 6.25 -4.30 -6.20
C ALA A 88 7.39 -5.34 -6.17
N GLY A 89 8.21 -5.32 -5.10
CA GLY A 89 9.29 -6.28 -4.91
C GLY A 89 8.82 -7.72 -4.65
N ALA A 90 7.71 -7.89 -3.92
CA ALA A 90 7.12 -9.20 -3.65
C ALA A 90 6.58 -9.87 -4.93
N LEU A 91 5.95 -9.08 -5.80
CA LEU A 91 5.38 -9.55 -7.05
C LEU A 91 6.42 -9.63 -8.18
N GLY A 92 7.51 -8.87 -8.07
CA GLY A 92 8.55 -8.79 -9.10
C GLY A 92 8.11 -7.99 -10.33
N ILE A 93 7.33 -6.93 -10.10
CA ILE A 93 6.78 -6.03 -11.12
C ILE A 93 7.07 -4.58 -10.71
N ARG A 94 7.00 -3.65 -11.65
CA ARG A 94 7.05 -2.20 -11.35
C ARG A 94 5.67 -1.62 -11.07
N LEU A 95 5.60 -0.64 -10.17
CA LEU A 95 4.37 0.07 -9.74
C LEU A 95 4.62 1.59 -9.65
N SER A 96 3.58 2.36 -9.27
CA SER A 96 3.52 3.83 -9.35
C SER A 96 3.62 4.32 -10.80
N GLY A 97 4.80 4.79 -11.26
CA GLY A 97 5.05 5.17 -12.65
C GLY A 97 4.20 6.34 -13.17
N PRO A 98 4.49 6.87 -14.37
CA PRO A 98 3.77 8.02 -14.91
C PRO A 98 2.27 7.77 -14.97
N ARG A 99 1.50 8.66 -14.32
CA ARG A 99 0.04 8.61 -14.34
C ARG A 99 -0.49 9.61 -15.35
N ILE A 100 -1.40 9.17 -16.20
CA ILE A 100 -2.13 10.03 -17.12
C ILE A 100 -3.48 10.37 -16.46
N TYR A 101 -3.64 11.62 -16.06
CA TYR A 101 -4.94 12.17 -15.67
C TYR A 101 -5.39 13.07 -16.82
N ASP A 102 -6.51 12.78 -17.50
CA ASP A 102 -7.09 13.54 -18.63
C ASP A 102 -6.11 14.36 -19.50
N ASP A 103 -5.70 15.55 -19.04
CA ASP A 103 -4.84 16.52 -19.73
C ASP A 103 -3.38 16.63 -19.22
N ARG A 104 -2.99 15.86 -18.18
CA ARG A 104 -1.66 15.95 -17.53
C ARG A 104 -1.05 14.58 -17.25
N VAL A 105 0.18 14.41 -17.74
CA VAL A 105 1.07 13.33 -17.31
C VAL A 105 1.77 13.77 -16.03
N SER A 106 1.48 13.09 -14.91
CA SER A 106 2.25 13.22 -13.68
C SER A 106 3.42 12.24 -13.74
N ASP A 107 4.64 12.76 -13.76
CA ASP A 107 5.88 11.97 -13.80
C ASP A 107 6.19 11.39 -12.41
N GLU A 108 5.37 10.43 -11.98
CA GLU A 108 5.60 9.72 -10.73
C GLU A 108 6.72 8.67 -10.94
N PRO A 109 7.66 8.57 -10.00
CA PRO A 109 8.78 7.64 -10.15
C PRO A 109 8.31 6.19 -10.02
N TRP A 110 8.91 5.32 -10.82
CA TRP A 110 8.67 3.89 -10.72
C TRP A 110 9.20 3.31 -9.41
N LEU A 111 8.37 2.52 -8.75
CA LEU A 111 8.77 1.59 -7.71
C LEU A 111 9.14 0.26 -8.39
N ASN A 112 10.28 -0.31 -8.01
CA ASN A 112 10.85 -1.49 -8.68
C ASN A 112 11.08 -1.29 -10.18
N GLY A 113 11.54 -0.11 -10.61
CA GLY A 113 11.51 0.32 -12.02
C GLY A 113 12.22 -0.55 -13.06
N GLU A 114 13.15 -1.42 -12.64
CA GLU A 114 13.82 -2.40 -13.52
C GLU A 114 12.98 -3.66 -13.78
N ALA A 115 11.90 -3.85 -13.03
CA ALA A 115 11.00 -4.99 -13.18
C ALA A 115 10.02 -4.78 -14.34
N PRO A 116 9.44 -5.86 -14.89
CA PRO A 116 8.46 -5.78 -15.96
C PRO A 116 7.17 -5.07 -15.51
N ASP A 117 6.41 -4.59 -16.50
CA ASP A 117 5.08 -4.05 -16.29
C ASP A 117 4.12 -5.08 -15.69
N PRO A 118 3.14 -4.63 -14.88
CA PRO A 118 2.11 -5.50 -14.32
C PRO A 118 1.29 -6.15 -15.44
N ALA A 119 1.14 -7.47 -15.37
CA ALA A 119 0.24 -8.24 -16.22
C ALA A 119 -1.09 -8.51 -15.49
N PRO A 120 -2.18 -8.86 -16.21
CA PRO A 120 -3.47 -9.18 -15.59
C PRO A 120 -3.40 -10.32 -14.55
N ALA A 121 -2.45 -11.25 -14.69
CA ALA A 121 -2.22 -12.31 -13.71
C ALA A 121 -1.72 -11.78 -12.36
N ASP A 122 -1.02 -10.64 -12.35
CA ASP A 122 -0.47 -10.03 -11.15
C ASP A 122 -1.55 -9.45 -10.25
N LEU A 123 -2.71 -9.09 -10.78
CA LEU A 123 -3.87 -8.70 -9.97
C LEU A 123 -4.28 -9.83 -9.01
N ARG A 124 -4.35 -11.07 -9.51
CA ARG A 124 -4.67 -12.23 -8.68
C ARG A 124 -3.57 -12.52 -7.66
N ARG A 125 -2.30 -12.35 -8.05
CA ARG A 125 -1.15 -12.54 -7.16
C ARG A 125 -1.13 -11.48 -6.05
N ALA A 126 -1.39 -10.22 -6.38
CA ALA A 126 -1.51 -9.10 -5.46
C ALA A 126 -2.65 -9.33 -4.46
N LEU A 127 -3.83 -9.71 -4.94
CA LEU A 127 -4.98 -10.04 -4.08
C LEU A 127 -4.67 -11.24 -3.16
N GLY A 128 -4.01 -12.27 -3.68
CA GLY A 128 -3.57 -13.41 -2.87
C GLY A 128 -2.56 -13.02 -1.79
N LEU A 129 -1.64 -12.10 -2.09
CA LEU A 129 -0.72 -11.54 -1.10
C LEU A 129 -1.46 -10.72 -0.04
N TYR A 130 -2.35 -9.83 -0.47
CA TYR A 130 -3.18 -9.03 0.43
C TYR A 130 -4.00 -9.90 1.39
N ARG A 131 -4.67 -10.94 0.88
CA ARG A 131 -5.46 -11.88 1.71
C ARG A 131 -4.62 -12.60 2.74
N ARG A 132 -3.42 -13.05 2.37
CA ARG A 132 -2.46 -13.67 3.31
C ARG A 132 -2.03 -12.69 4.40
N ALA A 133 -1.76 -11.43 4.03
CA ALA A 133 -1.42 -10.38 4.98
C ALA A 133 -2.56 -10.11 5.96
N MET A 134 -3.80 -9.97 5.48
CA MET A 134 -4.97 -9.78 6.35
C MET A 134 -5.20 -10.97 7.29
N GLY A 135 -5.04 -12.20 6.79
CA GLY A 135 -5.10 -13.40 7.62
C GLY A 135 -4.04 -13.42 8.72
N ALA A 136 -2.78 -13.12 8.36
CA ALA A 136 -1.68 -13.04 9.32
C ALA A 136 -1.87 -11.94 10.37
N LEU A 137 -2.38 -10.76 9.96
CA LEU A 137 -2.69 -9.66 10.87
C LEU A 137 -3.80 -10.06 11.85
N LEU A 138 -4.90 -10.63 11.36
CA LEU A 138 -6.00 -11.09 12.22
C LEU A 138 -5.51 -12.12 13.23
N LEU A 139 -4.75 -13.13 12.79
CA LEU A 139 -4.18 -14.14 13.67
C LEU A 139 -3.28 -13.50 14.74
N GLY A 140 -2.39 -12.59 14.35
CA GLY A 140 -1.52 -11.86 15.27
C GLY A 140 -2.29 -11.07 16.32
N LEU A 141 -3.34 -10.35 15.91
CA LEU A 141 -4.20 -9.59 16.83
C LEU A 141 -4.96 -10.51 17.78
N THR A 142 -5.52 -11.63 17.29
CA THR A 142 -6.22 -12.59 18.14
C THR A 142 -5.31 -13.26 19.16
N ALA A 143 -4.08 -13.60 18.76
CA ALA A 143 -3.08 -14.16 19.66
C ALA A 143 -2.64 -13.14 20.73
N ALA A 144 -2.39 -11.89 20.33
CA ALA A 144 -2.05 -10.83 21.27
C ALA A 144 -3.18 -10.57 22.28
N ALA A 145 -4.43 -10.56 21.82
CA ALA A 145 -5.60 -10.39 22.69
C ALA A 145 -5.79 -11.56 23.66
N ALA A 146 -5.50 -12.80 23.23
CA ALA A 146 -5.57 -13.98 24.09
C ALA A 146 -4.48 -13.97 25.18
N VAL A 147 -3.25 -13.56 24.82
CA VAL A 147 -2.14 -13.41 25.78
C VAL A 147 -2.41 -12.30 26.79
N TRP A 148 -3.07 -11.21 26.39
CA TRP A 148 -3.42 -10.12 27.31
C TRP A 148 -4.46 -10.54 28.37
N GLN A 149 -5.31 -11.51 28.04
CA GLN A 149 -6.39 -11.97 28.92
C GLN A 149 -5.98 -13.10 29.87
N GLY A 150 -4.78 -13.67 29.72
CA GLY A 150 -4.23 -14.74 30.57
C GLY A 150 -3.19 -14.21 31.56
#